data_AF-A0A934NES7-F1
#
_entry.id   AF-A0A934NES7-F1
#
_cell.length_a   1.000
_cell.length_b   1.000
_cell.length_c   1.000
_cell.angle_alpha   90.00
_cell.angle_beta   90.00
_cell.angle_gamma   90.00
#
_symmetry.space_group_name_H-M   'P 1'
#
loop_
_entity.id
_entity.type
_entity.pdbx_description
1 polymer ?
#
loop_
_entity_poly.entity_id
_entity_poly.type
_entity_poly.pdbx_seq_one_letter_code
_entity_poly.pdbx_strand_id
1 'polypeptide(L)'
;MFATPKPERLIRRILSVASAPDDLVLDCFLGSGTTAAVAHKLGRRWIGVERSAETLAGYAVPRLEKVCRGQDPGGITESVGWRGGGGFRILDVAPSMFIESGGYVILADWAVNGHLAEATAAQLGYEFHYDPPFCGLKGRSLLAVVDGLITVEVVDLIAARLEETERVVICGTAVSEDAETALKAISPGSRVRRIPASILADYRTSRRRLFGIREARQNEDRQAPNGTAATAMADTTRP
;
A
#
# COMPACT_ATOMS: atom_id res chain seq x y z
N MET A 1 9.50 -25.76 17.64
CA MET A 1 8.24 -26.48 17.33
C MET A 1 7.09 -25.49 17.53
N PHE A 2 6.17 -25.35 16.57
CA PHE A 2 5.02 -24.42 16.70
C PHE A 2 3.85 -25.14 17.38
N ALA A 3 3.17 -24.51 18.33
CA ALA A 3 2.26 -25.21 19.25
C ALA A 3 0.98 -25.74 18.57
N THR A 4 0.34 -24.96 17.70
CA THR A 4 -0.98 -25.28 17.13
C THR A 4 -1.04 -25.01 15.62
N PRO A 5 -0.21 -25.71 14.80
CA PRO A 5 -0.24 -25.53 13.35
C PRO A 5 -1.56 -26.04 12.76
N LYS A 6 -2.07 -25.36 11.74
CA LYS A 6 -3.23 -25.82 10.96
C LYS A 6 -2.89 -27.21 10.34
N PRO A 7 -3.82 -28.18 10.30
CA PRO A 7 -3.57 -29.45 9.63
C PRO A 7 -3.50 -29.29 8.10
N GLU A 8 -2.39 -29.68 7.47
CA GLU A 8 -2.20 -29.50 6.01
C GLU A 8 -3.27 -30.19 5.15
N ARG A 9 -3.78 -31.35 5.58
CA ARG A 9 -4.84 -32.08 4.86
C ARG A 9 -6.14 -31.27 4.75
N LEU A 10 -6.48 -30.53 5.81
CA LEU A 10 -7.66 -29.66 5.81
C LEU A 10 -7.46 -28.51 4.82
N ILE A 11 -6.31 -27.85 4.86
CA ILE A 11 -5.98 -26.75 3.94
C ILE A 11 -5.97 -27.24 2.49
N ARG A 12 -5.40 -28.42 2.22
CA ARG A 12 -5.41 -29.01 0.87
C ARG A 12 -6.83 -29.17 0.35
N ARG A 13 -7.75 -29.68 1.18
CA ARG A 13 -9.17 -29.83 0.79
C ARG A 13 -9.79 -28.47 0.47
N ILE A 14 -9.59 -27.47 1.31
CA ILE A 14 -10.12 -26.11 1.10
C ILE A 14 -9.59 -25.53 -0.22
N LEU A 15 -8.27 -25.52 -0.41
CA LEU A 15 -7.68 -24.93 -1.62
C LEU A 15 -8.03 -25.70 -2.89
N SER A 16 -8.19 -27.01 -2.83
CA SER A 16 -8.58 -27.81 -4.01
C SER A 16 -10.02 -27.54 -4.46
N VAL A 17 -10.90 -27.13 -3.55
CA VAL A 17 -12.31 -26.79 -3.86
C VAL A 17 -12.44 -25.32 -4.26
N ALA A 18 -11.66 -24.43 -3.66
CA ALA A 18 -11.82 -22.99 -3.79
C ALA A 18 -10.86 -22.32 -4.80
N SER A 19 -9.90 -23.05 -5.37
CA SER A 19 -8.89 -22.47 -6.27
C SER A 19 -8.32 -23.48 -7.27
N ALA A 20 -7.86 -22.98 -8.42
CA ALA A 20 -7.07 -23.70 -9.40
C ALA A 20 -5.55 -23.46 -9.16
N PRO A 21 -4.66 -24.24 -9.80
CA PRO A 21 -3.26 -23.85 -9.96
C PRO A 21 -3.14 -22.41 -10.50
N ASP A 22 -2.04 -21.73 -10.19
CA ASP A 22 -1.73 -20.32 -10.54
C ASP A 22 -2.62 -19.22 -9.91
N ASP A 23 -3.74 -19.60 -9.28
CA ASP A 23 -4.53 -18.68 -8.46
C ASP A 23 -3.72 -18.13 -7.27
N LEU A 24 -4.15 -16.98 -6.77
CA LEU A 24 -3.55 -16.32 -5.62
C LEU A 24 -4.31 -16.64 -4.32
N VAL A 25 -3.59 -17.16 -3.33
CA VAL A 25 -4.12 -17.45 -1.99
C VAL A 25 -3.61 -16.41 -0.99
N LEU A 26 -4.50 -15.82 -0.19
CA LEU A 26 -4.15 -14.90 0.89
C LEU A 26 -4.37 -15.56 2.26
N ASP A 27 -3.35 -15.57 3.10
CA ASP A 27 -3.46 -15.91 4.53
C ASP A 27 -3.00 -14.74 5.39
N CYS A 28 -3.96 -14.04 6.01
CA CYS A 28 -3.68 -12.89 6.88
C CYS A 28 -3.17 -13.28 8.28
N PHE A 29 -3.12 -14.58 8.61
CA PHE A 29 -2.70 -15.13 9.90
C PHE A 29 -1.78 -16.33 9.67
N LEU A 30 -0.65 -16.03 9.02
CA LEU A 30 0.27 -17.03 8.47
C LEU A 30 0.79 -17.99 9.53
N GLY A 31 1.13 -17.51 10.74
CA GLY A 31 1.66 -18.32 11.83
C GLY A 31 2.86 -19.15 11.37
N SER A 32 2.75 -20.48 11.46
CA SER A 32 3.81 -21.40 11.02
C SER A 32 3.91 -21.61 9.50
N GLY A 33 3.20 -20.84 8.69
CA GLY A 33 3.29 -20.92 7.22
C GLY A 33 2.53 -22.08 6.58
N THR A 34 1.58 -22.71 7.28
CA THR A 34 0.89 -23.91 6.77
C THR A 34 0.12 -23.65 5.47
N THR A 35 -0.65 -22.56 5.41
CA THR A 35 -1.43 -22.24 4.20
C THR A 35 -0.54 -21.96 3.01
N ALA A 36 0.51 -21.17 3.21
CA ALA A 36 1.52 -20.89 2.20
C ALA A 36 2.24 -22.17 1.73
N ALA A 37 2.66 -23.05 2.65
CA ALA A 37 3.30 -24.32 2.31
C ALA A 37 2.40 -25.22 1.45
N VAL A 38 1.12 -25.36 1.82
CA VAL A 38 0.17 -26.17 1.06
C VAL A 38 -0.17 -25.54 -0.29
N ALA A 39 -0.41 -24.22 -0.33
CA ALA A 39 -0.65 -23.49 -1.58
C ALA A 39 0.53 -23.66 -2.54
N HIS A 40 1.76 -23.53 -2.05
CA HIS A 40 2.99 -23.68 -2.82
C HIS A 40 3.14 -25.09 -3.39
N LYS A 41 2.98 -26.13 -2.55
CA LYS A 41 3.04 -27.54 -2.97
C LYS A 41 1.98 -27.91 -4.02
N LEU A 42 0.86 -27.19 -4.03
CA LEU A 42 -0.23 -27.36 -4.99
C LEU A 42 -0.06 -26.47 -6.23
N GLY A 43 1.02 -25.69 -6.37
CA GLY A 43 1.23 -24.83 -7.53
C GLY A 43 0.36 -23.58 -7.57
N ARG A 44 0.00 -23.02 -6.41
CA ARG A 44 -0.66 -21.71 -6.30
C ARG A 44 0.35 -20.63 -5.91
N ARG A 45 0.07 -19.38 -6.29
CA ARG A 45 0.73 -18.20 -5.74
C ARG A 45 0.13 -17.89 -4.37
N TRP A 46 0.89 -17.26 -3.49
CA TRP A 46 0.39 -16.94 -2.16
C TRP A 46 0.97 -15.63 -1.61
N ILE A 47 0.17 -14.97 -0.77
CA ILE A 47 0.58 -13.89 0.12
C ILE A 47 0.27 -14.34 1.55
N GLY A 48 1.28 -14.29 2.41
CA GLY A 48 1.16 -14.58 3.83
C GLY A 48 1.47 -13.33 4.63
N VAL A 49 0.63 -13.01 5.61
CA VAL A 49 0.86 -11.90 6.54
C VAL A 49 1.03 -12.47 7.95
N GLU A 50 2.09 -12.05 8.62
CA GLU A 50 2.36 -12.34 10.02
C GLU A 50 2.77 -11.06 10.72
N ARG A 51 2.21 -10.81 11.91
CA ARG A 51 2.48 -9.59 12.68
C ARG A 51 3.69 -9.76 13.60
N SER A 52 3.96 -10.96 14.10
CA SER A 52 5.12 -11.23 14.95
C SER A 52 6.34 -11.57 14.10
N ALA A 53 7.33 -10.67 14.11
CA ALA A 53 8.61 -10.89 13.45
C ALA A 53 9.30 -12.16 13.99
N GLU A 54 9.16 -12.44 15.28
CA GLU A 54 9.70 -13.64 15.92
C GLU A 54 9.02 -14.91 15.40
N THR A 55 7.71 -14.86 15.19
CA THR A 55 6.96 -16.00 14.63
C THR A 55 7.36 -16.25 13.18
N LEU A 56 7.49 -15.17 12.40
CA LEU A 56 7.89 -15.23 11.01
C LEU A 56 9.31 -15.83 10.87
N ALA A 57 10.29 -15.26 11.58
CA ALA A 57 11.69 -15.68 11.53
C ALA A 57 11.93 -17.05 12.17
N GLY A 58 11.24 -17.36 13.29
CA GLY A 58 11.43 -18.60 14.02
C GLY A 58 10.72 -19.82 13.41
N TYR A 59 9.62 -19.62 12.67
CA TYR A 59 8.78 -20.72 12.20
C TYR A 59 8.43 -20.66 10.72
N ALA A 60 7.83 -19.57 10.24
CA ALA A 60 7.30 -19.51 8.88
C ALA A 60 8.42 -19.57 7.83
N VAL A 61 9.42 -18.67 7.94
CA VAL A 61 10.50 -18.54 6.97
C VAL A 61 11.34 -19.82 6.88
N PRO A 62 11.87 -20.38 7.99
CA PRO A 62 12.64 -21.63 7.92
C PRO A 62 11.85 -22.80 7.34
N ARG A 63 10.55 -22.88 7.61
CA ARG A 63 9.70 -23.93 7.03
C ARG A 63 9.49 -23.70 5.53
N LEU A 64 9.15 -22.49 5.11
CA LEU A 64 8.90 -22.17 3.70
C LEU A 64 10.17 -22.34 2.85
N GLU A 65 11.35 -22.00 3.38
CA GLU A 65 12.61 -22.34 2.74
C GLU A 65 12.78 -23.85 2.53
N LYS A 66 12.46 -24.68 3.55
CA LYS A 66 12.48 -26.14 3.42
C LYS A 66 11.48 -26.62 2.37
N VAL A 67 10.29 -26.02 2.31
CA VAL A 67 9.29 -26.33 1.26
C VAL A 67 9.88 -26.05 -0.12
N CYS A 68 10.46 -24.87 -0.35
CA CYS A 68 11.08 -24.52 -1.63
C CYS A 68 12.28 -25.43 -1.97
N ARG A 69 13.04 -25.90 -0.97
CA ARG A 69 14.14 -26.86 -1.18
C ARG A 69 13.69 -28.32 -1.30
N GLY A 70 12.40 -28.61 -1.16
CA GLY A 70 11.87 -30.00 -1.15
C GLY A 70 12.23 -30.80 0.12
N GLN A 71 12.61 -30.12 1.19
CA GLN A 71 13.11 -30.68 2.47
C GLN A 71 12.07 -30.60 3.59
N ASP A 72 10.80 -30.35 3.27
CA ASP A 72 9.67 -30.37 4.20
C ASP A 72 8.84 -31.66 3.99
N PRO A 73 9.19 -32.79 4.63
CA PRO A 73 8.55 -34.09 4.38
C PRO A 73 7.13 -34.19 4.95
N GLY A 74 6.67 -33.20 5.71
CA GLY A 74 5.38 -33.25 6.41
C GLY A 74 4.15 -33.06 5.52
N GLY A 75 3.00 -33.44 6.09
CA GLY A 75 1.67 -33.07 5.60
C GLY A 75 1.31 -33.71 4.26
N ILE A 76 1.27 -32.90 3.19
CA ILE A 76 0.83 -33.35 1.87
C ILE A 76 1.96 -33.67 0.89
N THR A 77 3.22 -33.44 1.27
CA THR A 77 4.40 -33.50 0.38
C THR A 77 4.44 -34.77 -0.47
N GLU A 78 4.40 -35.94 0.15
CA GLU A 78 4.42 -37.22 -0.57
C GLU A 78 3.19 -37.41 -1.46
N SER A 79 2.00 -37.11 -0.93
CA SER A 79 0.73 -37.34 -1.60
C SER A 79 0.50 -36.48 -2.85
N VAL A 80 1.28 -35.42 -3.02
CA VAL A 80 1.27 -34.55 -4.22
C VAL A 80 2.58 -34.63 -5.01
N GLY A 81 3.50 -35.51 -4.61
CA GLY A 81 4.79 -35.69 -5.27
C GLY A 81 5.67 -34.44 -5.29
N TRP A 82 5.57 -33.57 -4.27
CA TRP A 82 6.33 -32.32 -4.22
C TRP A 82 7.83 -32.61 -4.05
N ARG A 83 8.66 -32.02 -4.92
CA ARG A 83 10.12 -32.20 -4.91
C ARG A 83 10.91 -30.91 -4.66
N GLY A 84 10.24 -29.81 -4.35
CA GLY A 84 10.84 -28.47 -4.26
C GLY A 84 10.71 -27.67 -5.55
N GLY A 85 11.21 -26.44 -5.51
CA GLY A 85 11.07 -25.42 -6.55
C GLY A 85 10.48 -24.12 -6.00
N GLY A 86 10.44 -23.09 -6.86
CA GLY A 86 9.88 -21.78 -6.53
C GLY A 86 10.68 -21.00 -5.49
N GLY A 87 10.06 -19.93 -5.00
CA GLY A 87 10.62 -19.07 -3.97
C GLY A 87 9.58 -18.11 -3.44
N PHE A 88 9.99 -17.27 -2.49
CA PHE A 88 9.16 -16.20 -1.94
C PHE A 88 10.02 -15.00 -1.62
N ARG A 89 9.37 -13.84 -1.44
CA ARG A 89 10.00 -12.61 -0.96
C ARG A 89 9.39 -12.24 0.38
N ILE A 90 10.20 -11.69 1.27
CA ILE A 90 9.76 -11.13 2.54
C ILE A 90 9.63 -9.63 2.34
N LEU A 91 8.51 -9.07 2.77
CA LEU A 91 8.22 -7.64 2.71
C LEU A 91 7.80 -7.20 4.10
N ASP A 92 8.40 -6.12 4.59
CA ASP A 92 8.01 -5.49 5.85
C ASP A 92 7.09 -4.29 5.57
N VAL A 93 6.04 -4.15 6.38
CA VAL A 93 5.14 -3.01 6.29
C VAL A 93 5.70 -1.89 7.14
N ALA A 94 6.24 -0.86 6.48
CA ALA A 94 6.72 0.34 7.14
C ALA A 94 5.57 1.08 7.87
N PRO A 95 5.88 1.92 8.87
CA PRO A 95 4.91 2.83 9.47
C PRO A 95 4.19 3.67 8.40
N SER A 96 3.00 4.15 8.72
CA SER A 96 2.31 5.09 7.83
C SER A 96 3.10 6.40 7.74
N MET A 97 3.35 6.89 6.52
CA MET A 97 3.93 8.22 6.29
C MET A 97 2.91 9.35 6.54
N PHE A 98 1.65 9.00 6.83
CA PHE A 98 0.55 9.91 7.10
C PHE A 98 0.08 9.77 8.55
N ILE A 99 -0.14 10.90 9.21
CA ILE A 99 -0.75 10.99 10.55
C ILE A 99 -2.02 11.84 10.45
N GLU A 100 -3.08 11.40 11.12
CA GLU A 100 -4.30 12.19 11.27
C GLU A 100 -4.23 13.01 12.57
N SER A 101 -4.36 14.33 12.46
CA SER A 101 -4.36 15.26 13.60
C SER A 101 -5.38 16.37 13.38
N GLY A 102 -6.34 16.50 14.28
CA GLY A 102 -7.36 17.56 14.22
C GLY A 102 -8.23 17.53 12.95
N GLY A 103 -8.47 16.35 12.35
CA GLY A 103 -9.20 16.21 11.09
C GLY A 103 -8.38 16.49 9.83
N TYR A 104 -7.08 16.76 9.98
CA TYR A 104 -6.14 16.93 8.87
C TYR A 104 -5.21 15.73 8.76
N VAL A 105 -4.80 15.42 7.52
CA VAL A 105 -3.75 14.42 7.27
C VAL A 105 -2.45 15.16 6.97
N ILE A 106 -1.45 14.91 7.79
CA ILE A 106 -0.11 15.49 7.67
C ILE A 106 0.93 14.38 7.46
N LEU A 107 2.15 14.77 7.09
CA LEU A 107 3.28 13.85 7.05
C LEU A 107 3.69 13.47 8.47
N ALA A 108 4.08 12.21 8.63
CA ALA A 108 4.69 11.75 9.87
C ALA A 108 6.07 12.39 10.07
N ASP A 109 6.47 12.63 11.33
CA ASP A 109 7.76 13.27 11.65
C ASP A 109 8.97 12.53 11.06
N TRP A 110 8.87 11.21 10.89
CA TRP A 110 9.93 10.39 10.29
C TRP A 110 9.98 10.51 8.76
N ALA A 111 8.90 10.95 8.11
CA ALA A 111 8.76 10.99 6.66
C ALA A 111 9.39 12.26 6.07
N VAL A 112 10.70 12.38 6.26
CA VAL A 112 11.56 13.48 5.79
C VAL A 112 12.75 12.94 4.99
N ASN A 113 13.34 13.78 4.14
CA ASN A 113 14.53 13.48 3.34
C ASN A 113 14.41 12.14 2.57
N GLY A 114 15.41 11.26 2.69
CA GLY A 114 15.43 9.95 2.04
C GLY A 114 14.24 9.06 2.41
N HIS A 115 13.75 9.14 3.65
CA HIS A 115 12.58 8.36 4.07
C HIS A 115 11.30 8.85 3.39
N LEU A 116 11.17 10.17 3.17
CA LEU A 116 10.08 10.72 2.36
C LEU A 116 10.16 10.22 0.92
N ALA A 117 11.37 10.16 0.36
CA ALA A 117 11.61 9.67 -0.99
C ALA A 117 11.22 8.19 -1.15
N GLU A 118 11.68 7.34 -0.23
CA GLU A 118 11.37 5.91 -0.20
C GLU A 118 9.87 5.66 -0.01
N ALA A 119 9.24 6.33 0.97
CA ALA A 119 7.82 6.20 1.21
C ALA A 119 7.00 6.67 -0.02
N THR A 120 7.37 7.79 -0.63
CA THR A 120 6.71 8.29 -1.85
C THR A 120 6.86 7.31 -3.02
N ALA A 121 8.05 6.74 -3.22
CA ALA A 121 8.29 5.74 -4.26
C ALA A 121 7.38 4.53 -4.07
N ALA A 122 7.29 4.01 -2.85
CA ALA A 122 6.39 2.90 -2.51
C ALA A 122 4.92 3.26 -2.78
N GLN A 123 4.47 4.45 -2.38
CA GLN A 123 3.09 4.91 -2.58
C GLN A 123 2.70 5.04 -4.05
N LEU A 124 3.63 5.45 -4.90
CA LEU A 124 3.40 5.64 -6.34
C LEU A 124 3.72 4.38 -7.17
N GLY A 125 4.19 3.32 -6.51
CA GLY A 125 4.59 2.06 -7.14
C GLY A 125 5.80 2.22 -8.06
N TYR A 126 6.78 3.00 -7.63
CA TYR A 126 8.12 3.07 -8.23
C TYR A 126 9.03 2.08 -7.52
N GLU A 127 9.96 1.48 -8.26
CA GLU A 127 11.08 0.78 -7.66
C GLU A 127 12.03 1.84 -7.07
N PHE A 128 12.32 1.75 -5.78
CA PHE A 128 13.16 2.72 -5.10
C PHE A 128 14.63 2.46 -5.43
N HIS A 129 15.29 3.46 -5.99
CA HIS A 129 16.71 3.44 -6.30
C HIS A 129 17.24 4.86 -6.15
N TYR A 130 18.18 5.06 -5.23
CA TYR A 130 18.70 6.39 -4.91
C TYR A 130 19.87 6.76 -5.84
N ASP A 131 19.58 7.59 -6.85
CA ASP A 131 20.55 8.16 -7.79
C ASP A 131 20.22 9.65 -8.03
N PRO A 132 20.67 10.54 -7.13
CA PRO A 132 20.26 11.94 -7.12
C PRO A 132 20.43 12.65 -8.47
N PRO A 133 19.41 13.42 -8.91
CA PRO A 133 18.24 13.87 -8.14
C PRO A 133 17.06 12.88 -8.14
N PHE A 134 17.22 11.71 -8.76
CA PHE A 134 16.18 10.70 -8.87
C PHE A 134 16.25 9.71 -7.70
N CYS A 135 15.08 9.19 -7.31
CA CYS A 135 14.94 8.24 -6.22
C CYS A 135 14.06 7.04 -6.58
N GLY A 136 13.60 6.94 -7.83
CA GLY A 136 12.90 5.74 -8.27
C GLY A 136 12.61 5.68 -9.75
N LEU A 137 12.33 4.45 -10.22
CA LEU A 137 12.06 4.14 -11.62
C LEU A 137 10.77 3.33 -11.76
N LYS A 138 9.99 3.65 -12.80
CA LYS A 138 8.79 2.91 -13.21
C LYS A 138 8.67 2.92 -14.72
N GLY A 139 9.21 1.88 -15.37
CA GLY A 139 9.34 1.86 -16.83
C GLY A 139 10.31 2.95 -17.29
N ARG A 140 9.82 3.95 -18.04
CA ARG A 140 10.60 5.15 -18.45
C ARG A 140 10.30 6.39 -17.61
N SER A 141 9.50 6.23 -16.55
CA SER A 141 9.15 7.31 -15.64
C SER A 141 10.13 7.29 -14.47
N LEU A 142 10.84 8.38 -14.27
CA LEU A 142 11.68 8.65 -13.12
C LEU A 142 10.86 9.36 -12.03
N LEU A 143 11.29 9.21 -10.79
CA LEU A 143 10.75 9.89 -9.63
C LEU A 143 11.84 10.76 -9.00
N ALA A 144 11.51 12.02 -8.74
CA ALA A 144 12.32 12.89 -7.90
C ALA A 144 11.46 13.37 -6.73
N VAL A 145 12.00 13.33 -5.51
CA VAL A 145 11.28 13.75 -4.30
C VAL A 145 12.07 14.85 -3.62
N VAL A 146 11.42 16.00 -3.46
CA VAL A 146 11.96 17.20 -2.82
C VAL A 146 11.28 17.35 -1.48
N ASP A 147 12.03 17.24 -0.39
CA ASP A 147 11.54 17.56 0.94
C ASP A 147 11.50 19.07 1.13
N GLY A 148 10.56 19.73 0.46
CA GLY A 148 10.46 21.18 0.42
C GLY A 148 9.63 21.71 -0.74
N LEU A 149 9.86 22.98 -1.06
CA LEU A 149 9.20 23.69 -2.15
C LEU A 149 9.84 23.33 -3.49
N ILE A 150 9.02 22.88 -4.43
CA ILE A 150 9.40 22.75 -5.84
C ILE A 150 9.26 24.13 -6.49
N THR A 151 10.39 24.74 -6.82
CA THR A 151 10.47 26.00 -7.59
C THR A 151 10.84 25.72 -9.05
N VAL A 152 10.85 26.76 -9.89
CA VAL A 152 11.28 26.65 -11.29
C VAL A 152 12.75 26.24 -11.38
N GLU A 153 13.60 26.76 -10.50
CA GLU A 153 15.03 26.42 -10.45
C GLU A 153 15.24 24.94 -10.08
N VAL A 154 14.44 24.41 -9.15
CA VAL A 154 14.48 22.98 -8.80
C VAL A 154 14.02 22.12 -9.99
N VAL A 155 12.99 22.56 -10.70
CA VAL A 155 12.53 21.90 -11.94
C VAL A 155 13.63 21.86 -12.98
N ASP A 156 14.31 23.00 -13.23
CA ASP A 156 15.39 23.10 -14.21
C ASP A 156 16.55 22.16 -13.86
N LEU A 157 16.95 22.12 -12.58
CA LEU A 157 18.02 21.24 -12.10
C LEU A 157 17.70 19.75 -12.31
N ILE A 158 16.45 19.36 -12.06
CA ILE A 158 16.01 17.96 -12.25
C ILE A 158 15.88 17.64 -13.74
N ALA A 159 15.26 18.53 -14.51
CA ALA A 159 15.01 18.31 -15.92
C ALA A 159 16.30 18.28 -16.75
N ALA A 160 17.33 19.02 -16.34
CA ALA A 160 18.65 19.00 -16.97
C ALA A 160 19.33 17.61 -16.95
N ARG A 161 18.87 16.68 -16.12
CA ARG A 161 19.39 15.31 -16.03
C ARG A 161 18.50 14.26 -16.71
N LEU A 162 17.42 14.66 -17.37
CA LEU A 162 16.56 13.74 -18.11
C LEU A 162 17.13 13.45 -19.49
N GLU A 163 17.03 12.19 -19.91
CA GLU A 163 17.21 11.82 -21.32
C GLU A 163 15.93 12.09 -22.13
N GLU A 164 16.04 12.22 -23.46
CA GLU A 164 14.92 12.61 -24.35
C GLU A 164 13.67 11.72 -24.22
N THR A 165 13.86 10.42 -23.93
CA THR A 165 12.76 9.45 -23.83
C THR A 165 12.20 9.30 -22.42
N GLU A 166 12.86 9.88 -21.43
CA GLU A 166 12.50 9.78 -20.02
C GLU A 166 11.48 10.86 -19.65
N ARG A 167 10.66 10.54 -18.67
CA ARG A 167 9.73 11.50 -18.05
C ARG A 167 9.93 11.47 -16.55
N VAL A 168 9.62 12.55 -15.88
CA VAL A 168 9.77 12.65 -14.43
C VAL A 168 8.46 12.98 -13.74
N VAL A 169 8.24 12.36 -12.59
CA VAL A 169 7.28 12.86 -11.59
C VAL A 169 8.08 13.48 -10.47
N ILE A 170 7.94 14.79 -10.28
CA ILE A 170 8.59 15.54 -9.19
C ILE A 170 7.57 15.71 -8.07
N CYS A 171 7.86 15.17 -6.90
CA CYS A 171 7.00 15.26 -5.74
C CYS A 171 7.62 16.16 -4.67
N GLY A 172 6.83 17.02 -4.04
CA GLY A 172 7.32 17.87 -2.96
C GLY A 172 6.22 18.27 -1.97
N THR A 173 6.63 18.77 -0.81
CA THR A 173 5.69 19.18 0.26
C THR A 173 4.98 20.50 -0.08
N ALA A 174 5.62 21.33 -0.89
CA ALA A 174 5.04 22.52 -1.50
C ALA A 174 5.45 22.63 -2.98
N VAL A 175 4.67 23.40 -3.76
CA VAL A 175 4.88 23.60 -5.20
C VAL A 175 4.62 25.08 -5.50
N SER A 176 5.53 25.75 -6.21
CA SER A 176 5.31 27.11 -6.69
C SER A 176 4.33 27.11 -7.88
N GLU A 177 3.63 28.23 -8.10
CA GLU A 177 2.58 28.33 -9.13
C GLU A 177 3.11 28.00 -10.54
N ASP A 178 4.35 28.39 -10.84
CA ASP A 178 4.95 28.24 -12.17
C ASP A 178 5.68 26.90 -12.39
N ALA A 179 5.95 26.13 -11.34
CA ALA A 179 6.79 24.92 -11.43
C ALA A 179 6.22 23.87 -12.40
N GLU A 180 4.90 23.63 -12.37
CA GLU A 180 4.28 22.66 -13.27
C GLU A 180 4.31 23.13 -14.74
N THR A 181 4.10 24.42 -14.97
CA THR A 181 4.15 25.02 -16.31
C THR A 181 5.57 24.96 -16.87
N ALA A 182 6.57 25.31 -16.06
CA ALA A 182 7.99 25.20 -16.43
C ALA A 182 8.37 23.77 -16.80
N LEU A 183 8.00 22.78 -15.98
CA LEU A 183 8.32 21.38 -16.24
C LEU A 183 7.68 20.88 -17.55
N LYS A 184 6.43 21.27 -17.82
CA LYS A 184 5.74 20.87 -19.06
C LYS A 184 6.37 21.49 -20.31
N ALA A 185 6.90 22.71 -20.20
CA ALA A 185 7.60 23.36 -21.30
C ALA A 185 8.90 22.63 -21.66
N ILE A 186 9.63 22.12 -20.66
CA ILE A 186 10.92 21.43 -20.85
C ILE A 186 10.71 19.95 -21.22
N SER A 187 9.82 19.26 -20.50
CA SER A 187 9.59 17.82 -20.62
C SER A 187 8.09 17.51 -20.71
N PRO A 188 7.50 17.58 -21.91
CA PRO A 188 6.09 17.27 -22.11
C PRO A 188 5.74 15.84 -21.66
N GLY A 189 4.82 15.73 -20.71
CA GLY A 189 4.38 14.46 -20.12
C GLY A 189 4.92 14.21 -18.71
N SER A 190 5.92 14.97 -18.27
CA SER A 190 6.37 15.02 -16.88
C SER A 190 5.36 15.77 -16.00
N ARG A 191 5.38 15.51 -14.69
CA ARG A 191 4.36 16.01 -13.74
C ARG A 191 4.98 16.49 -12.44
N VAL A 192 4.37 17.53 -11.85
CA VAL A 192 4.64 17.95 -10.47
C VAL A 192 3.50 17.49 -9.57
N ARG A 193 3.81 17.07 -8.35
CA ARG A 193 2.83 16.56 -7.37
C ARG A 193 3.12 17.09 -5.98
N ARG A 194 2.07 17.59 -5.30
CA ARG A 194 2.16 18.00 -3.89
C ARG A 194 1.85 16.83 -2.95
N ILE A 195 2.72 16.56 -1.98
CA ILE A 195 2.52 15.58 -0.90
C ILE A 195 2.01 16.32 0.36
N PRO A 196 1.06 15.76 1.13
CA PRO A 196 0.37 14.46 0.95
C PRO A 196 -0.85 14.54 0.02
N ALA A 197 -1.33 15.75 -0.29
CA ALA A 197 -2.63 15.96 -0.92
C ALA A 197 -2.85 15.17 -2.22
N SER A 198 -1.85 15.14 -3.10
CA SER A 198 -1.97 14.43 -4.37
C SER A 198 -2.00 12.91 -4.21
N ILE A 199 -1.24 12.34 -3.27
CA ILE A 199 -1.24 10.90 -2.99
C ILE A 199 -2.59 10.49 -2.38
N LEU A 200 -3.11 11.30 -1.45
CA LEU A 200 -4.43 11.04 -0.84
C LEU A 200 -5.58 11.12 -1.86
N ALA A 201 -5.49 12.00 -2.84
CA ALA A 201 -6.46 12.07 -3.94
C ALA A 201 -6.48 10.79 -4.80
N ASP A 202 -5.31 10.19 -5.06
CA ASP A 202 -5.21 8.92 -5.79
C ASP A 202 -5.84 7.78 -4.99
N TYR A 203 -5.63 7.74 -3.67
CA TYR A 203 -6.24 6.74 -2.80
C TYR A 203 -7.76 6.81 -2.83
N ARG A 204 -8.33 8.02 -2.69
CA ARG A 204 -9.79 8.24 -2.76
C ARG A 204 -10.35 7.79 -4.11
N THR A 205 -9.65 8.11 -5.19
CA THR A 205 -10.05 7.74 -6.56
C THR A 205 -9.98 6.22 -6.77
N SER A 206 -8.90 5.59 -6.31
CA SER A 206 -8.69 4.14 -6.44
C SER A 206 -9.68 3.33 -5.62
N ARG A 207 -9.97 3.76 -4.38
CA ARG A 207 -11.02 3.13 -3.54
C ARG A 207 -12.40 3.23 -4.19
N ARG A 208 -12.75 4.38 -4.78
CA ARG A 208 -14.02 4.53 -5.52
C ARG A 208 -14.11 3.56 -6.69
N ARG A 209 -13.02 3.34 -7.43
CA ARG A 209 -12.98 2.40 -8.56
C ARG A 209 -13.04 0.94 -8.11
N LEU A 210 -12.31 0.56 -7.06
CA LEU A 210 -12.30 -0.83 -6.57
C LEU A 210 -13.61 -1.24 -5.90
N PHE A 211 -14.26 -0.32 -5.17
CA PHE A 211 -15.41 -0.66 -4.34
C PHE A 211 -16.76 -0.12 -4.86
N GLY A 212 -16.79 0.60 -5.98
CA GLY A 212 -18.04 1.12 -6.56
C GLY A 212 -18.83 2.07 -5.65
N ILE A 213 -18.20 2.60 -4.59
CA ILE A 213 -18.88 3.42 -3.58
C ILE A 213 -19.09 4.84 -4.16
N ARG A 214 -20.34 5.15 -4.52
CA ARG A 214 -20.81 6.53 -4.73
C ARG A 214 -21.05 7.16 -3.35
N GLU A 215 -20.34 8.23 -3.01
CA GLU A 215 -20.66 8.99 -1.80
C GLU A 215 -22.08 9.56 -1.91
N ALA A 216 -22.91 9.28 -0.89
CA ALA A 216 -24.18 9.94 -0.68
C ALA A 216 -23.91 11.44 -0.48
N ARG A 217 -24.57 12.28 -1.29
CA ARG A 217 -24.50 13.73 -1.16
C ARG A 217 -25.06 14.14 0.20
N GLN A 218 -24.23 14.74 1.06
CA GLN A 218 -24.73 15.65 2.08
C GLN A 218 -25.22 16.90 1.35
N ASN A 219 -26.53 16.98 1.14
CA ASN A 219 -27.26 18.21 0.82
C ASN A 219 -28.52 18.19 1.69
N GLU A 220 -28.37 18.56 2.95
CA GLU A 220 -29.48 19.08 3.75
C GLU A 220 -29.04 20.41 4.31
N ASP A 221 -29.20 21.44 3.48
CA ASP A 221 -29.51 22.77 3.95
C ASP A 221 -30.49 23.40 2.97
N ARG A 222 -31.54 24.02 3.54
CA ARG A 222 -32.73 24.66 2.94
C ARG A 222 -34.00 23.81 2.90
N GLN A 223 -34.73 23.83 4.02
CA GLN A 223 -35.96 24.63 4.13
C GLN A 223 -36.55 24.50 5.54
N ALA A 224 -36.39 25.56 6.34
CA ALA A 224 -37.28 25.83 7.45
C ALA A 224 -38.62 26.37 6.92
N PRO A 225 -39.74 26.07 7.58
CA PRO A 225 -40.89 26.96 7.62
C PRO A 225 -41.07 27.57 9.02
N ASN A 226 -41.21 28.89 9.03
CA ASN A 226 -41.57 29.73 10.17
C ASN A 226 -43.01 29.48 10.67
N GLY A 227 -43.22 29.72 11.97
CA GLY A 227 -44.49 30.06 12.63
C GLY A 227 -45.19 28.87 13.29
N THR A 228 -45.65 28.89 14.55
CA THR A 228 -46.12 30.02 15.37
C THR A 228 -46.09 29.61 16.86
N ALA A 229 -45.89 30.60 17.73
CA ALA A 229 -45.77 30.49 19.19
C ALA A 229 -47.05 30.06 19.93
N ALA A 230 -46.90 29.38 21.07
CA ALA A 230 -47.77 29.51 22.24
C ALA A 230 -47.07 29.02 23.52
N THR A 231 -47.03 29.92 24.51
CA THR A 231 -46.53 29.80 25.89
C THR A 231 -47.45 28.97 26.77
N ALA A 232 -46.91 28.14 27.69
CA ALA A 232 -47.47 27.92 29.04
C ALA A 232 -46.46 27.20 29.96
N MET A 233 -46.42 27.66 31.21
CA MET A 233 -45.53 27.27 32.30
C MET A 233 -45.94 25.97 33.03
N ALA A 234 -44.95 25.37 33.70
CA ALA A 234 -44.98 24.63 34.98
C ALA A 234 -46.14 23.66 35.30
N ASP A 235 -45.85 22.42 35.70
CA ASP A 235 -45.57 22.07 37.10
C ASP A 235 -45.49 20.53 37.34
N THR A 236 -44.71 20.18 38.35
CA THR A 236 -44.76 19.03 39.29
C THR A 236 -44.89 17.54 38.88
N THR A 237 -44.00 16.78 39.54
CA THR A 237 -44.14 15.44 40.17
C THR A 237 -43.96 14.13 39.38
N ARG A 238 -42.90 13.41 39.80
CA ARG A 238 -42.69 11.96 39.66
C ARG A 238 -43.69 11.18 40.53
N PRO A 239 -43.85 9.88 40.24
CA PRO A 239 -43.46 8.85 41.21
C PRO A 239 -42.22 8.05 40.79
#